data_AF-T0ZDP3-F1
#
_entry.id   AF-T0ZDP3-F1
#
_cell.length_a   1.000
_cell.length_b   1.000
_cell.length_c   1.000
_cell.angle_alpha   90.00
_cell.angle_beta   90.00
_cell.angle_gamma   90.00
#
_symmetry.space_group_name_H-M   'P 1'
#
loop_
_entity.id
_entity.type
_entity.pdbx_description
1 polymer ?
#
loop_
_entity_poly.entity_id
_entity_poly.type
_entity_poly.pdbx_seq_one_letter_code
_entity_poly.pdbx_strand_id
1 'polypeptide(L)' 'MKGEDLANTLYRFILEDGTQVEVRGDEQVEYDGEQHTAANLFDALKEGYYGKW' A
#
# COMPACT_ATOMS: atom_id res chain seq x y z
N MET A 1 16.96 4.38 9.81
CA MET A 1 15.96 5.16 10.57
C MET A 1 14.61 4.94 9.90
N LYS A 2 13.62 4.29 10.53
CA LYS A 2 12.29 3.83 10.02
C LYS A 2 11.89 4.07 8.54
N GLY A 3 12.04 5.27 7.99
CA GLY A 3 11.89 5.53 6.55
C GLY A 3 12.84 4.72 5.66
N GLU A 4 14.09 4.48 6.08
CA GLU A 4 15.01 3.58 5.35
C GLU A 4 14.54 2.13 5.35
N ASP A 5 13.93 1.66 6.44
CA ASP A 5 13.37 0.31 6.53
C ASP A 5 12.18 0.14 5.57
N LEU A 6 11.35 1.18 5.46
CA LEU A 6 10.22 1.25 4.52
C LEU A 6 10.68 1.28 3.05
N ALA A 7 11.69 2.07 2.73
CA ALA A 7 12.27 2.14 1.39
C ALA A 7 12.90 0.80 0.95
N ASN A 8 13.30 -0.06 1.88
CA ASN A 8 13.86 -1.37 1.57
C ASN A 8 12.84 -2.51 1.59
N THR A 9 11.56 -2.21 1.82
CA THR A 9 10.48 -3.19 1.89
C THR A 9 9.53 -3.01 0.70
N LEU A 10 9.29 -4.08 -0.06
CA LEU A 10 8.32 -4.08 -1.16
C LEU A 10 6.97 -4.61 -0.69
N TYR A 11 5.92 -3.87 -1.02
CA TYR A 11 4.53 -4.22 -0.78
C TYR A 11 3.86 -4.55 -2.09
N ARG A 12 3.00 -5.57 -2.09
CA ARG A 12 2.28 -6.04 -3.26
C ARG A 12 0.79 -5.80 -3.10
N PHE A 13 0.20 -5.12 -4.08
CA PHE A 13 -1.23 -4.91 -4.20
C PHE A 13 -1.77 -5.70 -5.38
N ILE A 14 -2.98 -6.22 -5.23
CA ILE A 14 -3.75 -6.83 -6.32
C ILE A 14 -4.84 -5.84 -6.67
N LEU A 15 -4.83 -5.34 -7.90
CA LEU A 15 -5.86 -4.44 -8.42
C LEU A 15 -7.12 -5.23 -8.77
N GLU A 16 -8.23 -4.52 -8.98
CA GLU A 16 -9.53 -5.13 -9.29
C GLU A 16 -9.52 -5.97 -10.58
N ASP A 17 -8.65 -5.63 -11.54
CA ASP A 17 -8.46 -6.40 -12.77
C ASP A 17 -7.60 -7.67 -12.59
N GLY A 18 -7.11 -7.92 -11.37
CA GLY A 18 -6.22 -9.03 -11.03
C GLY A 18 -4.73 -8.74 -11.25
N THR A 19 -4.38 -7.55 -11.74
CA THR A 19 -2.98 -7.14 -11.92
C THR A 19 -2.29 -6.98 -10.57
N GLN A 20 -1.03 -7.42 -10.49
CA GLN A 20 -0.20 -7.25 -9.30
C GLN A 20 0.74 -6.06 -9.50
N VAL A 21 0.75 -5.14 -8.54
CA VAL A 21 1.66 -3.99 -8.50
C VAL A 21 2.53 -4.09 -7.26
N GLU A 22 3.83 -3.90 -7.43
CA GLU A 22 4.81 -3.88 -6.34
C GLU A 22 5.38 -2.46 -6.17
N VAL A 23 5.36 -1.95 -4.94
CA VAL A 23 5.76 -0.58 -4.59
C VAL A 23 6.54 -0.60 -3.29
N ARG A 24 7.54 0.29 -3.15
CA ARG A 24 8.30 0.39 -1.89
C ARG A 24 7.44 1.01 -0.81
N GLY A 25 7.69 0.63 0.44
CA GLY A 25 6.90 1.07 1.60
C GLY A 25 6.83 2.58 1.79
N ASP A 26 7.83 3.32 1.28
CA ASP A 26 7.92 4.78 1.33
C ASP A 26 7.30 5.49 0.10
N GLU A 27 6.92 4.76 -0.95
CA GLU A 27 6.30 5.34 -2.14
C GLU A 27 4.84 5.71 -1.90
N GLN A 28 4.43 6.83 -2.51
CA GLN A 28 3.06 7.31 -2.45
C GLN A 28 2.18 6.55 -3.45
N VAL A 29 1.00 6.15 -2.98
CA VAL A 29 -0.03 5.43 -3.71
C VAL A 29 -1.34 6.16 -3.51
N GLU A 30 -2.08 6.40 -4.60
CA GLU A 30 -3.44 6.92 -4.54
C GLU A 30 -4.42 5.77 -4.50
N TYR A 31 -5.34 5.79 -3.53
CA TYR A 31 -6.39 4.80 -3.37
C TYR A 31 -7.67 5.50 -2.89
N ASP A 32 -8.79 5.22 -3.54
CA ASP A 32 -10.10 5.86 -3.26
C ASP A 32 -10.07 7.40 -3.21
N GLY A 33 -9.19 8.02 -4.02
CA GLY A 33 -9.01 9.47 -4.07
C GLY A 33 -8.15 10.06 -2.94
N GLU A 34 -7.58 9.23 -2.07
CA GLU A 34 -6.66 9.64 -1.01
C GLU A 34 -5.22 9.15 -1.27
N GLN A 35 -4.21 9.93 -0.85
CA GLN A 35 -2.79 9.56 -0.99
C GLN A 35 -2.23 8.98 0.31
N HIS A 36 -1.59 7.82 0.19
CA HIS A 36 -0.97 7.09 1.30
C HIS A 36 0.40 6.56 0.89
N THR A 37 1.29 6.34 1.85
CA THR A 37 2.46 5.49 1.57
C THR A 37 2.02 4.04 1.41
N ALA A 38 2.75 3.25 0.61
CA ALA A 38 2.41 1.85 0.37
C ALA A 38 2.31 1.03 1.67
N ALA A 39 3.21 1.26 2.64
CA ALA A 39 3.14 0.58 3.92
C ALA A 39 1.86 0.92 4.71
N ASN A 40 1.49 2.21 4.77
CA ASN A 40 0.30 2.65 5.50
C ASN A 40 -0.98 2.15 4.83
N LEU A 41 -1.04 2.16 3.48
CA LEU A 41 -2.18 1.62 2.74
C LEU A 41 -2.34 0.12 2.97
N PHE A 42 -1.24 -0.64 2.95
CA PHE A 42 -1.27 -2.08 3.19
C PHE A 42 -1.81 -2.43 4.59
N ASP A 43 -1.34 -1.73 5.62
CA ASP A 43 -1.84 -1.91 6.99
C ASP A 43 -3.32 -1.55 7.10
N ALA A 44 -3.75 -0.42 6.51
CA ALA A 44 -5.15 0.00 6.51
C ALA A 44 -6.07 -1.03 5.81
N LEU A 45 -5.67 -1.58 4.67
CA LEU A 45 -6.41 -2.62 3.97
C LEU A 45 -6.51 -3.91 4.82
N LYS A 46 -5.42 -4.31 5.47
CA LYS A 46 -5.38 -5.49 6.35
C LYS A 46 -6.26 -5.34 7.60
N GLU A 47 -6.28 -4.14 8.18
CA GLU A 47 -7.13 -3.78 9.32
C GLU A 47 -8.61 -3.59 8.90
N GLY A 48 -8.89 -3.55 7.60
CA GLY A 48 -10.23 -3.46 7.04
C GLY A 48 -10.79 -2.04 7.00
N TYR A 49 -9.94 -1.01 7.07
CA TYR A 49 -10.36 0.39 7.00
C TYR A 49 -11.12 0.73 5.72
N TYR A 50 -10.75 0.12 4.60
CA TYR A 50 -11.40 0.35 3.31
C TYR A 50 -12.46 -0.70 2.92
N GLY A 51 -12.85 -1.57 3.85
CA GLY A 51 -14.01 -2.45 3.70
C GLY A 51 -13.83 -3.63 2.73
N LYS A 52 -14.34 -4.80 3.15
CA LYS A 52 -14.44 -6.00 2.33
C LYS A 52 -15.54 -5.82 1.27
N TRP A 53 -15.18 -5.85 0.00
CA TRP A 53 -16.10 -6.08 -1.11
C TRP A 53 -15.59 -7.26 -1.94
#